data_AF-A0A1Q9MZP1-F1
#
_entry.id   AF-A0A1Q9MZP1-F1
#
_cell.length_a   1.000
_cell.length_b   1.000
_cell.length_c   1.000
_cell.angle_alpha   90.00
_cell.angle_beta   90.00
_cell.angle_gamma   90.00
#
_symmetry.space_group_name_H-M   'P 1'
#
loop_
_entity.id
_entity.type
_entity.pdbx_description
1 polymer ?
#
loop_
_entity_poly.entity_id
_entity_poly.type
_entity_poly.pdbx_seq_one_letter_code
_entity_poly.pdbx_strand_id
1 'polypeptide(L)'
;MSEESKRTRIEDLLARTTKGYWLYVNYDNEAFMNTGIQESSATPPFASTTTGPGGKSIKGKVGVKQDILEGFAFLGLRSGFFATANPAYPQDFMGKIMDALTTPGASFITVLASCQRGWRHEENDTNKVEKLATECGYFPLYSIHVKDGKPSYTLNEPVVFNKDKVIEWVKMLGKFRHLFKPEFMEANLEFLTDSIRQRTQNVLDLVDKFNPGYKVEKYVIPLLKLANQEHIAPGHGLCPGCGEGQIITQIATAAGAVAAKNVVYTNATSCLEVSTSKDNTPSWKVPWVHHLFESPSTVGDALSTAFRTLKAKGKLAGDPPRIICLGGDGGTYDIGFQFLKGAIGRQGSYNILSKLIN
;
A
#
# COMPACT_ATOMS: atom_id res chain seq x y z
N MET A 1 -2.05 7.98 31.15
CA MET A 1 -1.72 7.82 29.71
C MET A 1 -0.92 6.54 29.61
N SER A 2 -1.48 5.47 29.04
CA SER A 2 -0.94 4.11 29.24
C SER A 2 0.35 3.87 28.47
N GLU A 3 1.23 3.05 29.06
CA GLU A 3 2.55 2.63 28.57
C GLU A 3 2.54 1.93 27.19
N GLU A 4 1.38 1.78 26.53
CA GLU A 4 1.20 0.96 25.33
C GLU A 4 1.22 1.73 23.98
N SER A 5 1.37 3.07 23.98
CA SER A 5 1.31 3.87 22.74
C SER A 5 2.51 4.81 22.53
N LYS A 6 3.07 4.79 21.32
CA LYS A 6 4.14 5.68 20.83
C LYS A 6 3.59 6.72 19.88
N ARG A 7 4.18 7.91 19.90
CA ARG A 7 3.96 8.95 18.88
C ARG A 7 5.27 9.22 18.15
N THR A 8 5.22 9.19 16.83
CA THR A 8 6.36 9.50 15.96
C THR A 8 6.05 10.78 15.20
N ARG A 9 6.83 11.83 15.45
CA ARG A 9 6.61 13.12 14.80
C ARG A 9 7.33 13.18 13.47
N ILE A 10 6.83 13.97 12.54
CA ILE A 10 7.47 14.18 11.24
C ILE A 10 8.92 14.65 11.38
N GLU A 11 9.21 15.53 12.34
CA GLU A 11 10.55 16.07 12.55
C GLU A 11 11.54 14.95 12.93
N ASP A 12 11.08 13.95 13.68
CA ASP A 12 11.89 12.80 14.08
C ASP A 12 12.19 11.88 12.88
N LEU A 13 11.28 11.78 11.91
CA LEU A 13 11.51 11.06 10.65
C LEU A 13 12.50 11.80 9.75
N LEU A 14 12.28 13.11 9.55
CA LEU A 14 13.10 13.94 8.67
C LEU A 14 14.52 14.16 9.22
N ALA A 15 14.71 14.06 10.54
CA ALA A 15 16.03 14.15 11.17
C ALA A 15 16.87 12.86 11.05
N ARG A 16 16.31 11.75 10.55
CA ARG A 16 17.06 10.50 10.39
C ARG A 16 18.20 10.68 9.39
N THR A 17 19.40 10.26 9.79
CA THR A 17 20.58 10.24 8.91
C THR A 17 20.55 9.08 7.91
N THR A 18 19.72 8.07 8.16
CA THR A 18 19.47 6.95 7.26
C THR A 18 18.55 7.33 6.11
N LYS A 19 18.66 6.60 5.00
CA LYS A 19 17.89 6.84 3.78
C LYS A 19 17.34 5.52 3.25
N GLY A 20 16.05 5.49 2.92
CA GLY A 20 15.41 4.42 2.15
C GLY A 20 15.40 4.80 0.68
N TYR A 21 16.06 4.04 -0.19
CA TYR A 21 16.20 4.42 -1.61
C TYR A 21 15.19 3.72 -2.52
N TRP A 22 14.47 2.73 -2.02
CA TRP A 22 13.55 1.92 -2.79
C TRP A 22 12.31 1.62 -1.95
N LEU A 23 11.16 2.05 -2.44
CA LEU A 23 9.85 1.80 -1.86
C LEU A 23 8.94 1.26 -2.97
N TYR A 24 8.21 0.18 -2.68
CA TYR A 24 7.10 -0.26 -3.51
C TYR A 24 5.76 0.03 -2.83
N VAL A 25 4.87 0.73 -3.51
CA VAL A 25 3.50 0.98 -3.06
C VAL A 25 2.54 0.21 -3.94
N ASN A 26 1.79 -0.70 -3.33
CA ASN A 26 0.69 -1.43 -3.93
C ASN A 26 -0.63 -0.71 -3.59
N TYR A 27 -1.29 -0.08 -4.56
CA TYR A 27 -2.67 0.36 -4.37
C TYR A 27 -3.59 -0.87 -4.55
N ASP A 28 -4.19 -1.32 -3.46
CA ASP A 28 -5.02 -2.52 -3.40
C ASP A 28 -6.48 -2.14 -3.66
N ASN A 29 -6.84 -2.18 -4.95
CA ASN A 29 -8.22 -1.99 -5.41
C ASN A 29 -8.96 -3.32 -5.63
N GLU A 30 -8.35 -4.46 -5.28
CA GLU A 30 -8.98 -5.79 -5.19
C GLU A 30 -9.47 -6.41 -6.50
N ALA A 31 -9.02 -5.94 -7.66
CA ALA A 31 -9.29 -6.56 -8.96
C ALA A 31 -8.30 -6.03 -9.99
N PHE A 32 -8.25 -6.63 -11.18
CA PHE A 32 -7.73 -5.93 -12.36
C PHE A 32 -8.80 -4.95 -12.85
N MET A 33 -8.78 -3.72 -12.35
CA MET A 33 -9.78 -2.68 -12.68
C MET A 33 -9.60 -2.19 -14.11
N ASN A 34 -8.36 -1.90 -14.54
CA ASN A 34 -8.09 -1.31 -15.85
C ASN A 34 -8.61 -2.15 -17.01
N THR A 35 -8.45 -3.47 -16.92
CA THR A 35 -8.83 -4.40 -17.99
C THR A 35 -10.31 -4.75 -17.99
N GLY A 36 -11.10 -4.23 -17.04
CA GLY A 36 -12.54 -4.50 -16.94
C GLY A 36 -12.96 -5.29 -15.70
N ILE A 37 -12.40 -4.98 -14.53
CA ILE A 37 -12.81 -5.52 -13.22
C ILE A 37 -12.75 -7.06 -13.21
N GLN A 38 -11.62 -7.63 -13.64
CA GLN A 38 -11.38 -9.07 -13.55
C GLN A 38 -10.91 -9.47 -12.15
N GLU A 39 -11.27 -10.69 -11.74
CA GLU A 39 -10.77 -11.27 -10.50
C GLU A 39 -9.24 -11.29 -10.44
N SER A 40 -8.70 -11.03 -9.25
CA SER A 40 -7.29 -11.19 -8.89
C SER A 40 -7.17 -11.96 -7.57
N SER A 41 -5.97 -12.35 -7.16
CA SER A 41 -5.75 -12.88 -5.80
C SER A 41 -6.03 -11.84 -4.70
N ALA A 42 -6.10 -10.55 -5.01
CA ALA A 42 -6.51 -9.50 -4.07
C ALA A 42 -8.03 -9.43 -3.87
N THR A 43 -8.81 -10.05 -4.76
CA THR A 43 -10.27 -10.01 -4.71
C THR A 43 -10.79 -10.78 -3.47
N PRO A 44 -11.70 -10.23 -2.66
CA PRO A 44 -12.29 -10.94 -1.52
C PRO A 44 -13.27 -12.05 -1.94
N PRO A 45 -13.54 -13.03 -1.05
CA PRO A 45 -14.46 -14.11 -1.35
C PRO A 45 -15.84 -13.57 -1.71
N PHE A 46 -16.46 -14.19 -2.71
CA PHE A 46 -17.77 -13.86 -3.24
C PHE A 46 -17.92 -12.47 -3.90
N ALA A 47 -16.87 -11.66 -4.02
CA ALA A 47 -16.99 -10.42 -4.78
C ALA A 47 -17.32 -10.74 -6.24
N SER A 48 -18.28 -10.00 -6.79
CA SER A 48 -18.63 -10.08 -8.21
C SER A 48 -17.60 -9.30 -9.04
N THR A 49 -16.99 -10.01 -9.98
CA THR A 49 -16.09 -9.49 -11.01
C THR A 49 -16.63 -9.87 -12.39
N THR A 50 -15.95 -9.50 -13.49
CA THR A 50 -16.34 -9.93 -14.84
C THR A 50 -15.99 -11.39 -15.12
N THR A 51 -14.92 -11.91 -14.51
CA THR A 51 -14.51 -13.32 -14.63
C THR A 51 -15.14 -14.24 -13.57
N GLY A 52 -15.63 -13.67 -12.46
CA GLY A 52 -16.41 -14.34 -11.43
C GLY A 52 -17.69 -13.55 -11.14
N PRO A 53 -18.72 -13.63 -12.00
CA PRO A 53 -19.96 -12.88 -11.80
C PRO A 53 -20.73 -13.42 -10.58
N GLY A 54 -21.27 -12.52 -9.75
CA GLY A 54 -22.09 -12.88 -8.59
C GLY A 54 -23.54 -13.24 -8.98
N GLY A 55 -23.96 -14.47 -8.70
CA GLY A 55 -25.27 -15.01 -9.07
C GLY A 55 -25.51 -16.43 -8.56
N LYS A 56 -26.55 -17.10 -9.10
CA LYS A 56 -26.96 -18.45 -8.68
C LYS A 56 -25.95 -19.53 -9.08
N SER A 57 -25.46 -19.47 -10.32
CA SER A 57 -24.55 -20.48 -10.87
C SER A 57 -23.09 -20.25 -10.46
N ILE A 58 -22.67 -18.99 -10.36
CA ILE A 58 -21.33 -18.57 -9.91
C ILE A 58 -21.57 -17.57 -8.78
N LYS A 59 -21.03 -17.81 -7.59
CA LYS A 59 -21.29 -16.98 -6.40
C LYS A 59 -20.24 -15.88 -6.20
N GLY A 60 -19.77 -15.29 -7.29
CA GLY A 60 -18.59 -14.43 -7.29
C GLY A 60 -17.30 -15.24 -7.17
N LYS A 61 -16.24 -14.61 -6.66
CA LYS A 61 -14.94 -15.26 -6.44
C LYS A 61 -15.04 -16.53 -5.60
N VAL A 62 -14.44 -17.60 -6.11
CA VAL A 62 -14.21 -18.87 -5.39
C VAL A 62 -12.77 -18.90 -4.89
N GLY A 63 -12.55 -18.28 -3.73
CA GLY A 63 -11.24 -18.17 -3.09
C GLY A 63 -11.21 -17.03 -2.08
N VAL A 64 -10.16 -16.99 -1.25
CA VAL A 64 -9.95 -15.91 -0.28
C VAL A 64 -8.95 -14.89 -0.83
N LYS A 65 -9.02 -13.66 -0.33
CA LYS A 65 -8.01 -12.62 -0.61
C LYS A 65 -6.65 -13.12 -0.14
N GLN A 66 -5.60 -12.96 -0.93
CA GLN A 66 -4.24 -13.32 -0.53
C GLN A 66 -3.66 -12.27 0.42
N ASP A 67 -3.04 -12.72 1.52
CA ASP A 67 -2.17 -11.91 2.37
C ASP A 67 -0.74 -11.98 1.83
N ILE A 68 -0.14 -10.82 1.51
CA ILE A 68 1.19 -10.75 0.88
C ILE A 68 2.23 -10.02 1.73
N LEU A 69 1.83 -9.34 2.81
CA LEU A 69 2.69 -8.39 3.51
C LEU A 69 3.52 -9.05 4.62
N GLU A 70 2.87 -9.88 5.44
CA GLU A 70 3.42 -10.45 6.67
C GLU A 70 4.67 -11.30 6.39
N GLY A 71 4.65 -12.04 5.28
CA GLY A 71 5.77 -12.88 4.85
C GLY A 71 7.04 -12.11 4.49
N PHE A 72 6.95 -10.83 4.10
CA PHE A 72 8.11 -10.03 3.69
C PHE A 72 9.09 -9.79 4.83
N ALA A 73 8.59 -9.74 6.07
CA ALA A 73 9.40 -9.59 7.28
C ALA A 73 10.37 -10.77 7.51
N PHE A 74 10.11 -11.92 6.89
CA PHE A 74 10.83 -13.18 7.10
C PHE A 74 11.66 -13.62 5.88
N LEU A 75 11.94 -12.72 4.94
CA LEU A 75 12.76 -12.99 3.75
C LEU A 75 14.29 -12.91 4.00
N GLY A 76 14.73 -12.95 5.27
CA GLY A 76 16.16 -12.89 5.61
C GLY A 76 16.80 -11.50 5.43
N LEU A 77 16.01 -10.44 5.54
CA LEU A 77 16.45 -9.04 5.35
C LEU A 77 17.17 -8.52 6.60
N ARG A 78 18.20 -7.69 6.45
CA ARG A 78 18.81 -7.00 7.61
C ARG A 78 17.98 -5.78 8.06
N SER A 79 17.34 -5.09 7.12
CA SER A 79 16.43 -3.99 7.45
C SER A 79 15.37 -3.76 6.38
N GLY A 80 14.23 -3.25 6.82
CA GLY A 80 13.11 -2.91 5.96
C GLY A 80 11.94 -2.31 6.71
N PHE A 81 10.98 -1.80 5.94
CA PHE A 81 9.74 -1.23 6.45
C PHE A 81 8.56 -1.71 5.62
N PHE A 82 7.60 -2.36 6.26
CA PHE A 82 6.40 -2.88 5.61
C PHE A 82 5.16 -2.36 6.29
N ALA A 83 4.12 -1.95 5.55
CA ALA A 83 2.91 -1.45 6.21
C ALA A 83 1.64 -1.64 5.36
N THR A 84 0.51 -1.80 6.03
CA THR A 84 -0.79 -1.51 5.43
C THR A 84 -1.09 -0.02 5.59
N ALA A 85 -1.85 0.59 4.69
CA ALA A 85 -2.27 1.98 4.80
C ALA A 85 -3.66 2.20 4.21
N ASN A 86 -4.27 3.33 4.54
CA ASN A 86 -5.57 3.72 4.03
C ASN A 86 -5.58 5.26 3.83
N PRO A 87 -5.90 5.77 2.63
CA PRO A 87 -5.87 7.20 2.34
C PRO A 87 -6.89 8.01 3.16
N ALA A 88 -7.91 7.37 3.73
CA ALA A 88 -8.84 7.96 4.70
C ALA A 88 -8.15 8.37 6.04
N TYR A 89 -6.93 7.88 6.28
CA TYR A 89 -6.10 8.20 7.45
C TYR A 89 -4.81 8.90 7.00
N PRO A 90 -4.89 10.16 6.53
CA PRO A 90 -3.78 10.80 5.81
C PRO A 90 -2.52 11.01 6.64
N GLN A 91 -2.65 11.22 7.96
CA GLN A 91 -1.49 11.32 8.86
C GLN A 91 -0.72 9.99 8.95
N ASP A 92 -1.45 8.87 9.05
CA ASP A 92 -0.85 7.55 9.07
C ASP A 92 -0.20 7.22 7.72
N PHE A 93 -0.94 7.37 6.62
CA PHE A 93 -0.43 7.00 5.31
C PHE A 93 0.79 7.84 4.90
N MET A 94 0.74 9.17 5.03
CA MET A 94 1.89 10.01 4.72
C MET A 94 3.06 9.77 5.68
N GLY A 95 2.79 9.46 6.95
CA GLY A 95 3.82 9.08 7.92
C GLY A 95 4.56 7.83 7.50
N LYS A 96 3.83 6.79 7.08
CA LYS A 96 4.40 5.54 6.55
C LYS A 96 5.24 5.75 5.30
N ILE A 97 4.82 6.64 4.39
CA ILE A 97 5.63 7.01 3.23
C ILE A 97 6.95 7.66 3.67
N MET A 98 6.90 8.63 4.60
CA MET A 98 8.12 9.27 5.12
C MET A 98 9.01 8.28 5.88
N ASP A 99 8.43 7.36 6.64
CA ASP A 99 9.15 6.32 7.37
C ASP A 99 9.85 5.35 6.42
N ALA A 100 9.15 4.87 5.39
CA ALA A 100 9.73 4.05 4.33
C ALA A 100 10.91 4.74 3.63
N LEU A 101 10.78 6.02 3.28
CA LEU A 101 11.82 6.77 2.57
C LEU A 101 13.01 7.17 3.46
N THR A 102 12.90 6.99 4.77
CA THR A 102 13.97 7.28 5.76
C THR A 102 14.51 6.02 6.44
N THR A 103 13.83 4.88 6.31
CA THR A 103 14.29 3.57 6.80
C THR A 103 15.23 2.92 5.77
N PRO A 104 16.44 2.49 6.17
CA PRO A 104 17.33 1.80 5.24
C PRO A 104 16.80 0.40 4.90
N GLY A 105 17.08 -0.07 3.69
CA GLY A 105 16.67 -1.40 3.22
C GLY A 105 15.47 -1.34 2.28
N ALA A 106 14.72 -2.45 2.22
CA ALA A 106 13.55 -2.57 1.36
C ALA A 106 12.31 -2.02 2.05
N SER A 107 11.45 -1.33 1.30
CA SER A 107 10.14 -0.92 1.81
C SER A 107 9.00 -1.34 0.90
N PHE A 108 7.91 -1.78 1.51
CA PHE A 108 6.66 -2.08 0.80
C PHE A 108 5.44 -1.59 1.58
N ILE A 109 4.54 -0.89 0.93
CA ILE A 109 3.28 -0.43 1.54
C ILE A 109 2.13 -0.91 0.67
N THR A 110 1.18 -1.64 1.27
CA THR A 110 -0.10 -1.95 0.62
C THR A 110 -1.16 -0.98 1.12
N VAL A 111 -1.76 -0.21 0.22
CA VAL A 111 -2.70 0.86 0.56
C VAL A 111 -4.06 0.55 -0.04
N LEU A 112 -5.10 0.50 0.79
CA LEU A 112 -6.47 0.28 0.33
C LEU A 112 -6.86 1.37 -0.66
N ALA A 113 -7.36 0.98 -1.82
CA ALA A 113 -7.73 1.90 -2.90
C ALA A 113 -9.15 1.60 -3.38
N SER A 114 -10.14 2.30 -2.82
CA SER A 114 -11.51 2.06 -3.23
C SER A 114 -11.73 2.52 -4.67
N CYS A 115 -12.17 1.58 -5.52
CA CYS A 115 -12.52 1.86 -6.90
C CYS A 115 -14.04 1.96 -7.03
N GLN A 116 -14.57 3.17 -7.16
CA GLN A 116 -16.02 3.40 -7.27
C GLN A 116 -16.68 2.55 -8.35
N ARG A 117 -16.04 2.39 -9.52
CA ARG A 117 -16.56 1.59 -10.64
C ARG A 117 -16.54 0.10 -10.33
N GLY A 118 -15.43 -0.40 -9.79
CA GLY A 118 -15.23 -1.82 -9.52
C GLY A 118 -16.02 -2.31 -8.32
N TRP A 119 -16.00 -1.53 -7.25
CA TRP A 119 -16.70 -1.86 -6.01
C TRP A 119 -18.16 -1.45 -6.03
N ARG A 120 -18.53 -0.56 -6.97
CA ARG A 120 -19.91 -0.09 -7.24
C ARG A 120 -20.51 0.62 -6.03
N HIS A 121 -19.79 1.61 -5.52
CA HIS A 121 -20.26 2.55 -4.50
C HIS A 121 -20.33 3.96 -5.11
N GLU A 122 -21.03 4.89 -4.46
CA GLU A 122 -21.17 6.27 -4.93
C GLU A 122 -19.83 7.03 -4.88
N GLU A 123 -19.61 7.94 -5.83
CA GLU A 123 -18.33 8.67 -5.97
C GLU A 123 -17.97 9.47 -4.71
N ASN A 124 -18.98 10.08 -4.07
CA ASN A 124 -18.82 10.87 -2.84
C ASN A 124 -18.60 10.01 -1.57
N ASP A 125 -18.83 8.70 -1.66
CA ASP A 125 -18.73 7.79 -0.52
C ASP A 125 -17.34 7.16 -0.36
N THR A 126 -16.40 7.43 -1.27
CA THR A 126 -15.03 6.85 -1.29
C THR A 126 -14.36 6.85 0.09
N ASN A 127 -14.24 8.01 0.72
CA ASN A 127 -13.61 8.14 2.04
C ASN A 127 -14.41 7.39 3.13
N LYS A 128 -15.74 7.39 3.06
CA LYS A 128 -16.60 6.67 4.00
C LYS A 128 -16.40 5.16 3.87
N VAL A 129 -16.37 4.64 2.64
CA VAL A 129 -16.13 3.22 2.33
C VAL A 129 -14.76 2.79 2.84
N GLU A 130 -13.72 3.57 2.56
CA GLU A 130 -12.35 3.26 2.99
C GLU A 130 -12.22 3.31 4.51
N LYS A 131 -12.76 4.35 5.16
CA LYS A 131 -12.71 4.46 6.62
C LYS A 131 -13.43 3.29 7.30
N LEU A 132 -14.62 2.94 6.84
CA LEU A 132 -15.42 1.86 7.43
C LEU A 132 -14.74 0.49 7.25
N ALA A 133 -13.98 0.28 6.15
CA ALA A 133 -13.16 -0.92 5.96
C ALA A 133 -12.12 -1.09 7.08
N THR A 134 -11.46 -0.02 7.50
CA THR A 134 -10.52 -0.08 8.64
C THR A 134 -11.27 -0.23 9.96
N GLU A 135 -12.34 0.53 10.17
CA GLU A 135 -13.10 0.51 11.43
C GLU A 135 -13.80 -0.83 11.73
N CYS A 136 -14.13 -1.63 10.71
CA CYS A 136 -14.75 -2.94 10.88
C CYS A 136 -13.74 -4.09 11.05
N GLY A 137 -12.44 -3.81 10.82
CA GLY A 137 -11.36 -4.80 10.83
C GLY A 137 -11.06 -5.43 9.47
N TYR A 138 -11.73 -5.03 8.39
CA TYR A 138 -11.43 -5.54 7.04
C TYR A 138 -10.00 -5.22 6.60
N PHE A 139 -9.55 -3.98 6.86
CA PHE A 139 -8.22 -3.51 6.49
C PHE A 139 -7.53 -2.84 7.70
N PRO A 140 -6.96 -3.63 8.63
CA PRO A 140 -6.27 -3.10 9.79
C PRO A 140 -5.01 -2.32 9.38
N LEU A 141 -4.74 -1.21 10.07
CA LEU A 141 -3.57 -0.36 9.82
C LEU A 141 -2.43 -0.75 10.76
N TYR A 142 -1.35 -1.27 10.21
CA TYR A 142 -0.19 -1.71 10.99
C TYR A 142 1.12 -1.53 10.21
N SER A 143 2.22 -1.52 10.95
CA SER A 143 3.57 -1.37 10.42
C SER A 143 4.47 -2.49 10.94
N ILE A 144 5.43 -2.89 10.12
CA ILE A 144 6.47 -3.85 10.43
C ILE A 144 7.82 -3.19 10.15
N HIS A 145 8.65 -3.07 11.17
CA HIS A 145 10.05 -2.70 11.01
C HIS A 145 10.91 -3.93 11.12
N VAL A 146 11.87 -4.10 10.20
CA VAL A 146 12.94 -5.08 10.36
C VAL A 146 14.21 -4.32 10.73
N LYS A 147 14.81 -4.70 11.87
CA LYS A 147 16.10 -4.18 12.31
C LYS A 147 16.99 -5.35 12.73
N ASP A 148 18.18 -5.41 12.14
CA ASP A 148 19.16 -6.46 12.39
C ASP A 148 18.60 -7.88 12.20
N GLY A 149 17.71 -8.05 11.21
CA GLY A 149 17.04 -9.31 10.92
C GLY A 149 15.88 -9.66 11.85
N LYS A 150 15.51 -8.78 12.78
CA LYS A 150 14.41 -8.99 13.72
C LYS A 150 13.23 -8.09 13.35
N PRO A 151 12.04 -8.66 13.09
CA PRO A 151 10.85 -7.86 12.84
C PRO A 151 10.21 -7.37 14.14
N SER A 152 9.59 -6.21 14.08
CA SER A 152 8.69 -5.70 15.11
C SER A 152 7.40 -5.19 14.50
N TYR A 153 6.26 -5.56 15.10
CA TYR A 153 4.91 -5.27 14.58
C TYR A 153 4.20 -4.27 15.50
N THR A 154 3.58 -3.25 14.91
CA THR A 154 2.83 -2.21 15.63
C THR A 154 1.54 -1.89 14.89
N LEU A 155 0.44 -1.72 15.63
CA LEU A 155 -0.78 -1.13 15.07
C LEU A 155 -0.59 0.38 14.91
N ASN A 156 -1.22 0.98 13.91
CA ASN A 156 -1.26 2.43 13.75
C ASN A 156 -2.60 3.03 14.17
N GLU A 157 -3.64 2.23 14.17
CA GLU A 157 -4.92 2.52 14.82
C GLU A 157 -5.34 1.31 15.66
N PRO A 158 -5.95 1.51 16.84
CA PRO A 158 -6.54 0.40 17.58
C PRO A 158 -7.56 -0.33 16.71
N VAL A 159 -7.46 -1.66 16.65
CA VAL A 159 -8.36 -2.48 15.85
C VAL A 159 -9.27 -3.27 16.77
N VAL A 160 -10.58 -3.14 16.55
CA VAL A 160 -11.61 -3.95 17.21
C VAL A 160 -12.53 -4.46 16.13
N PHE A 161 -12.54 -5.79 15.94
CA PHE A 161 -13.43 -6.42 14.98
C PHE A 161 -14.89 -6.12 15.32
N ASN A 162 -15.68 -5.72 14.32
CA ASN A 162 -17.09 -5.38 14.51
C ASN A 162 -17.93 -5.93 13.36
N LYS A 163 -18.69 -6.99 13.64
CA LYS A 163 -19.56 -7.68 12.68
C LYS A 163 -20.62 -6.74 12.08
N ASP A 164 -21.26 -5.88 12.86
CA ASP A 164 -22.31 -4.99 12.35
C ASP A 164 -21.73 -3.97 11.36
N LYS A 165 -20.55 -3.42 11.66
CA LYS A 165 -19.83 -2.55 10.73
C LYS A 165 -19.36 -3.28 9.47
N VAL A 166 -19.00 -4.56 9.57
CA VAL A 166 -18.72 -5.38 8.37
C VAL A 166 -19.96 -5.45 7.49
N ILE A 167 -21.13 -5.74 8.06
CA ILE A 167 -22.38 -5.81 7.30
C ILE A 167 -22.76 -4.44 6.71
N GLU A 168 -22.60 -3.34 7.47
CA GLU A 168 -22.78 -1.99 6.95
C GLU A 168 -21.87 -1.72 5.75
N TRP A 169 -20.59 -2.05 5.87
CA TRP A 169 -19.61 -1.87 4.80
C TRP A 169 -19.98 -2.69 3.55
N VAL A 170 -20.29 -3.98 3.72
CA VAL A 170 -20.68 -4.86 2.60
C VAL A 170 -21.93 -4.36 1.88
N LYS A 171 -22.90 -3.77 2.59
CA LYS A 171 -24.11 -3.18 2.00
C LYS A 171 -23.79 -1.98 1.09
N MET A 172 -22.73 -1.23 1.37
CA MET A 172 -22.31 -0.10 0.53
C MET A 172 -21.71 -0.54 -0.80
N LEU A 173 -21.30 -1.81 -0.93
CA LEU A 173 -20.51 -2.29 -2.06
C LEU A 173 -21.39 -3.10 -3.01
N GLY A 174 -21.69 -2.55 -4.18
CA GLY A 174 -22.47 -3.25 -5.20
C GLY A 174 -21.82 -4.53 -5.72
N LYS A 175 -20.49 -4.73 -5.54
CA LYS A 175 -19.83 -6.03 -5.82
C LYS A 175 -20.33 -7.18 -4.95
N PHE A 176 -20.98 -6.91 -3.81
CA PHE A 176 -21.57 -7.89 -2.91
C PHE A 176 -23.10 -7.89 -2.89
N ARG A 177 -23.78 -7.08 -3.71
CA ARG A 177 -25.25 -6.92 -3.69
C ARG A 177 -26.02 -8.24 -3.74
N HIS A 178 -25.51 -9.22 -4.50
CA HIS A 178 -26.14 -10.53 -4.65
C HIS A 178 -26.14 -11.34 -3.35
N LEU A 179 -25.22 -11.10 -2.41
CA LEU A 179 -25.16 -11.80 -1.12
C LEU A 179 -26.37 -11.51 -0.23
N PHE A 180 -27.10 -10.42 -0.45
CA PHE A 180 -28.29 -10.08 0.34
C PHE A 180 -29.58 -10.76 -0.15
N LYS A 181 -29.49 -11.69 -1.11
CA LYS A 181 -30.64 -12.53 -1.49
C LYS A 181 -30.80 -13.69 -0.50
N PRO A 182 -32.03 -14.16 -0.23
CA PRO A 182 -32.30 -15.20 0.78
C PRO A 182 -31.42 -16.45 0.63
N GLU A 183 -31.10 -16.86 -0.60
CA GLU A 183 -30.31 -18.06 -0.87
C GLU A 183 -28.80 -17.96 -0.51
N PHE A 184 -28.28 -16.76 -0.22
CA PHE A 184 -26.86 -16.53 0.12
C PHE A 184 -26.65 -15.88 1.48
N MET A 185 -27.66 -15.15 1.97
CA MET A 185 -27.51 -14.15 3.02
C MET A 185 -26.86 -14.67 4.30
N GLU A 186 -27.22 -15.86 4.77
CA GLU A 186 -26.70 -16.35 6.05
C GLU A 186 -25.28 -16.90 5.90
N ALA A 187 -25.12 -18.01 5.17
CA ALA A 187 -23.84 -18.71 5.07
C ALA A 187 -22.71 -17.89 4.46
N ASN A 188 -22.98 -17.12 3.40
CA ASN A 188 -21.92 -16.35 2.72
C ASN A 188 -21.49 -15.12 3.53
N LEU A 189 -22.44 -14.41 4.18
CA LEU A 189 -22.08 -13.26 5.01
C LEU A 189 -21.38 -13.72 6.29
N GLU A 190 -21.78 -14.85 6.86
CA GLU A 190 -21.08 -15.46 8.00
C GLU A 190 -19.64 -15.83 7.64
N PHE A 191 -19.43 -16.57 6.54
CA PHE A 191 -18.08 -16.90 6.07
C PHE A 191 -17.22 -15.66 5.83
N LEU A 192 -17.76 -14.63 5.16
CA LEU A 192 -17.04 -13.39 4.89
C LEU A 192 -16.64 -12.69 6.19
N THR A 193 -17.58 -12.58 7.12
CA THR A 193 -17.39 -11.96 8.44
C THR A 193 -16.35 -12.70 9.27
N ASP A 194 -16.44 -14.04 9.31
CA ASP A 194 -15.50 -14.87 10.06
C ASP A 194 -14.09 -14.85 9.45
N SER A 195 -13.99 -14.84 8.13
CA SER A 195 -12.70 -14.69 7.44
C SER A 195 -12.02 -13.37 7.81
N ILE A 196 -12.79 -12.27 7.89
CA ILE A 196 -12.27 -10.96 8.31
C ILE A 196 -11.81 -11.00 9.77
N ARG A 197 -12.62 -11.59 10.67
CA ARG A 197 -12.29 -11.76 12.08
C ARG A 197 -10.98 -12.54 12.26
N GLN A 198 -10.84 -13.67 11.58
CA GLN A 198 -9.65 -14.53 11.66
C GLN A 198 -8.39 -13.80 11.18
N ARG A 199 -8.46 -13.11 10.03
CA ARG A 199 -7.33 -12.31 9.53
C ARG A 199 -6.94 -11.19 10.48
N THR A 200 -7.93 -10.50 11.03
CA THR A 200 -7.70 -9.46 12.04
C THR A 200 -6.98 -10.04 13.25
N GLN A 201 -7.43 -11.19 13.74
CA GLN A 201 -6.82 -11.85 14.89
C GLN A 201 -5.37 -12.26 14.61
N ASN A 202 -5.06 -12.78 13.42
CA ASN A 202 -3.69 -13.13 13.04
C ASN A 202 -2.74 -11.92 13.13
N VAL A 203 -3.20 -10.73 12.71
CA VAL A 203 -2.41 -9.49 12.83
C VAL A 203 -2.23 -9.09 14.30
N LEU A 204 -3.28 -9.18 15.12
CA LEU A 204 -3.20 -8.89 16.55
C LEU A 204 -2.22 -9.83 17.26
N ASP A 205 -2.26 -11.13 16.94
CA ASP A 205 -1.34 -12.13 17.50
C ASP A 205 0.13 -11.82 17.11
N LEU A 206 0.37 -11.37 15.88
CA LEU A 206 1.70 -10.92 15.45
C LEU A 206 2.18 -9.68 16.21
N VAL A 207 1.29 -8.70 16.44
CA VAL A 207 1.61 -7.51 17.25
C VAL A 207 1.89 -7.89 18.70
N ASP A 208 1.07 -8.74 19.31
CA ASP A 208 1.28 -9.19 20.69
C ASP A 208 2.60 -9.98 20.82
N LYS A 209 2.97 -10.75 19.79
CA LYS A 209 4.20 -11.54 19.79
C LYS A 209 5.47 -10.73 19.53
N PHE A 210 5.40 -9.74 18.64
CA PHE A 210 6.58 -9.04 18.10
C PHE A 210 6.56 -7.53 18.35
N ASN A 211 5.78 -7.01 19.30
CA ASN A 211 5.82 -5.59 19.59
C ASN A 211 7.18 -5.16 20.20
N PRO A 212 7.63 -3.91 19.95
CA PRO A 212 8.87 -3.35 20.49
C PRO A 212 8.71 -2.73 21.90
N GLY A 213 7.75 -3.22 22.71
CA GLY A 213 7.40 -2.65 24.02
C GLY A 213 6.22 -1.65 24.01
N TYR A 214 5.60 -1.43 22.86
CA TYR A 214 4.34 -0.69 22.71
C TYR A 214 3.52 -1.31 21.57
N LYS A 215 2.19 -1.32 21.69
CA LYS A 215 1.31 -1.94 20.69
C LYS A 215 0.91 -0.99 19.59
N VAL A 216 0.77 0.30 19.90
CA VAL A 216 0.25 1.31 18.95
C VAL A 216 1.29 2.39 18.66
N GLU A 217 1.49 2.73 17.39
CA GLU A 217 2.33 3.84 16.93
C GLU A 217 1.55 4.80 16.04
N LYS A 218 1.41 6.05 16.49
CA LYS A 218 0.74 7.10 15.72
C LYS A 218 1.74 8.08 15.13
N TYR A 219 1.62 8.34 13.83
CA TYR A 219 2.34 9.43 13.18
C TYR A 219 1.65 10.78 13.48
N VAL A 220 2.46 11.78 13.84
CA VAL A 220 1.98 13.13 14.13
C VAL A 220 2.52 14.07 13.06
N ILE A 221 1.64 14.47 12.14
CA ILE A 221 1.98 15.32 10.99
C ILE A 221 1.11 16.57 11.00
N PRO A 222 1.71 17.78 11.08
CA PRO A 222 0.97 19.03 10.93
C PRO A 222 0.64 19.25 9.45
N LEU A 223 -0.46 18.65 8.97
CA LEU A 223 -0.85 18.62 7.56
C LEU A 223 -0.82 20.01 6.88
N LEU A 224 -1.30 21.04 7.57
CA LEU A 224 -1.35 22.42 7.07
C LEU A 224 0.04 23.08 6.91
N LYS A 225 1.09 22.48 7.48
CA LYS A 225 2.47 22.96 7.35
C LYS A 225 3.22 22.29 6.20
N LEU A 226 2.63 21.27 5.57
CA LEU A 226 3.22 20.62 4.41
C LEU A 226 3.07 21.51 3.19
N ALA A 227 4.13 21.61 2.39
CA ALA A 227 4.05 22.25 1.10
C ALA A 227 3.15 21.44 0.16
N ASN A 228 2.54 22.12 -0.81
CA ASN A 228 1.81 21.44 -1.88
C ASN A 228 2.77 20.54 -2.68
N GLN A 229 2.29 19.36 -3.04
CA GLN A 229 3.08 18.45 -3.87
C GLN A 229 3.35 19.03 -5.26
N GLU A 230 4.53 18.76 -5.81
CA GLU A 230 4.94 19.21 -7.14
C GLU A 230 5.32 18.05 -8.08
N HIS A 231 4.94 16.81 -7.76
CA HIS A 231 5.32 15.62 -8.52
C HIS A 231 4.31 15.28 -9.61
N ILE A 232 3.03 15.57 -9.38
CA ILE A 232 1.92 15.31 -10.29
C ILE A 232 1.19 16.63 -10.59
N ALA A 233 0.92 16.88 -11.86
CA ALA A 233 0.07 17.97 -12.32
C ALA A 233 -1.41 17.66 -12.03
N PRO A 234 -2.22 18.68 -11.70
CA PRO A 234 -3.67 18.51 -11.69
C PRO A 234 -4.20 18.26 -13.12
N GLY A 235 -5.44 17.79 -13.23
CA GLY A 235 -6.10 17.56 -14.53
C GLY A 235 -5.84 16.18 -15.16
N HIS A 236 -5.30 15.23 -14.40
CA HIS A 236 -5.19 13.83 -14.82
C HIS A 236 -6.57 13.17 -15.02
N GLY A 237 -6.61 12.08 -15.78
CA GLY A 237 -7.85 11.38 -16.18
C GLY A 237 -8.47 10.42 -15.16
N LEU A 238 -8.01 10.41 -13.89
CA LEU A 238 -8.58 9.54 -12.86
C LEU A 238 -10.05 9.87 -12.59
N CYS A 239 -10.85 8.85 -12.25
CA CYS A 239 -12.27 9.03 -11.99
C CYS A 239 -12.53 9.94 -10.78
N PRO A 240 -13.64 10.69 -10.75
CA PRO A 240 -14.14 11.29 -9.51
C PRO A 240 -14.35 10.20 -8.44
N GLY A 241 -13.89 10.44 -7.22
CA GLY A 241 -13.95 9.44 -6.14
C GLY A 241 -12.96 8.27 -6.32
N CYS A 242 -11.93 8.40 -7.13
CA CYS A 242 -10.89 7.37 -7.25
C CYS A 242 -9.96 7.38 -6.04
N GLY A 243 -9.89 6.26 -5.30
CA GLY A 243 -8.96 6.09 -4.18
C GLY A 243 -7.49 6.26 -4.62
N GLU A 244 -7.13 5.80 -5.83
CA GLU A 244 -5.78 5.95 -6.38
C GLU A 244 -5.38 7.43 -6.57
N GLY A 245 -6.32 8.31 -6.86
CA GLY A 245 -6.07 9.77 -6.96
C GLY A 245 -5.71 10.40 -5.61
N GLN A 246 -6.37 9.96 -4.54
CA GLN A 246 -6.02 10.36 -3.17
C GLN A 246 -4.64 9.81 -2.81
N ILE A 247 -4.39 8.54 -3.13
CA ILE A 247 -3.15 7.84 -2.82
C ILE A 247 -1.95 8.56 -3.45
N ILE A 248 -1.97 8.81 -4.76
CA ILE A 248 -0.82 9.42 -5.43
C ILE A 248 -0.54 10.84 -4.93
N THR A 249 -1.59 11.60 -4.60
CA THR A 249 -1.45 12.96 -4.03
C THR A 249 -0.77 12.91 -2.66
N GLN A 250 -1.15 11.95 -1.81
CA GLN A 250 -0.54 11.77 -0.49
C GLN A 250 0.90 11.26 -0.58
N ILE A 251 1.18 10.31 -1.48
CA ILE A 251 2.55 9.84 -1.77
C ILE A 251 3.42 11.01 -2.23
N ALA A 252 2.95 11.82 -3.19
CA ALA A 252 3.68 12.95 -3.73
C ALA A 252 3.98 14.02 -2.66
N THR A 253 3.00 14.31 -1.80
CA THR A 253 3.18 15.24 -0.68
C THR A 253 4.24 14.73 0.30
N ALA A 254 4.11 13.48 0.73
CA ALA A 254 5.03 12.88 1.69
C ALA A 254 6.45 12.71 1.13
N ALA A 255 6.59 12.24 -0.10
CA ALA A 255 7.88 12.12 -0.77
C ALA A 255 8.53 13.49 -1.00
N GLY A 256 7.74 14.52 -1.34
CA GLY A 256 8.21 15.89 -1.48
C GLY A 256 8.76 16.46 -0.17
N ALA A 257 8.15 16.13 0.98
CA ALA A 257 8.66 16.52 2.28
C ALA A 257 10.02 15.86 2.61
N VAL A 258 10.28 14.63 2.14
CA VAL A 258 11.53 13.91 2.39
C VAL A 258 12.65 14.27 1.41
N ALA A 259 12.31 14.42 0.13
CA ALA A 259 13.30 14.47 -0.95
C ALA A 259 13.07 15.60 -1.97
N ALA A 260 12.09 16.49 -1.74
CA ALA A 260 11.62 17.44 -2.74
C ALA A 260 11.42 16.71 -4.08
N LYS A 261 11.95 17.26 -5.18
CA LYS A 261 11.90 16.64 -6.51
C LYS A 261 12.95 15.56 -6.78
N ASN A 262 13.82 15.22 -5.81
CA ASN A 262 14.85 14.19 -5.97
C ASN A 262 14.26 12.77 -5.82
N VAL A 263 13.28 12.47 -6.68
CA VAL A 263 12.50 11.24 -6.70
C VAL A 263 12.38 10.72 -8.12
N VAL A 264 12.25 9.40 -8.27
CA VAL A 264 11.91 8.76 -9.54
C VAL A 264 10.77 7.79 -9.29
N TYR A 265 9.73 7.88 -10.11
CA TYR A 265 8.60 6.96 -10.04
C TYR A 265 8.72 5.89 -11.12
N THR A 266 8.50 4.63 -10.74
CA THR A 266 8.32 3.53 -11.70
C THR A 266 6.89 3.02 -11.57
N ASN A 267 6.12 2.99 -12.64
CA ASN A 267 4.68 2.74 -12.56
C ASN A 267 4.28 1.54 -13.44
N ALA A 268 3.66 0.54 -12.83
CA ALA A 268 3.06 -0.57 -13.57
C ALA A 268 1.89 -0.07 -14.41
N THR A 269 1.69 -0.75 -15.54
CA THR A 269 0.45 -0.67 -16.34
C THR A 269 -0.74 -0.83 -15.40
N SER A 270 -1.65 0.14 -15.43
CA SER A 270 -2.74 0.25 -14.45
C SER A 270 -3.67 1.43 -14.74
N CYS A 271 -4.78 1.51 -14.02
CA CYS A 271 -5.62 2.71 -13.98
C CYS A 271 -4.83 3.99 -13.67
N LEU A 272 -3.88 3.93 -12.73
CA LEU A 272 -3.05 5.09 -12.38
C LEU A 272 -2.17 5.51 -13.54
N GLU A 273 -1.52 4.55 -14.19
CA GLU A 273 -0.71 4.81 -15.36
C GLU A 273 -1.53 5.41 -16.49
N VAL A 274 -2.50 4.68 -17.05
CA VAL A 274 -3.27 5.14 -18.23
C VAL A 274 -3.97 6.48 -18.02
N SER A 275 -4.31 6.82 -16.77
CA SER A 275 -4.97 8.07 -16.43
C SER A 275 -4.00 9.24 -16.25
N THR A 276 -2.71 8.99 -16.03
CA THR A 276 -1.68 10.00 -15.79
C THR A 276 -0.63 10.10 -16.89
N SER A 277 -0.65 9.21 -17.89
CA SER A 277 0.38 9.09 -18.94
C SER A 277 -0.13 9.27 -20.38
N LYS A 278 -1.32 9.85 -20.58
CA LYS A 278 -1.91 10.06 -21.92
C LYS A 278 -0.88 10.64 -22.90
N ASP A 279 -0.91 10.15 -24.14
CA ASP A 279 0.04 10.52 -25.19
C ASP A 279 0.22 12.04 -25.28
N ASN A 280 1.47 12.48 -25.27
CA ASN A 280 1.89 13.89 -25.33
C ASN A 280 1.36 14.79 -24.20
N THR A 281 0.74 14.23 -23.16
CA THR A 281 0.15 14.95 -22.03
C THR A 281 0.38 14.26 -20.67
N PRO A 282 1.61 13.81 -20.33
CA PRO A 282 1.86 13.17 -19.04
C PRO A 282 1.67 14.15 -17.88
N SER A 283 1.06 13.67 -16.80
CA SER A 283 0.83 14.44 -15.58
C SER A 283 2.08 14.51 -14.68
N TRP A 284 3.15 13.80 -14.99
CA TRP A 284 4.34 13.70 -14.15
C TRP A 284 5.28 14.89 -14.32
N LYS A 285 5.63 15.54 -13.21
CA LYS A 285 6.54 16.72 -13.14
C LYS A 285 7.94 16.38 -12.62
N VAL A 286 8.18 15.11 -12.36
CA VAL A 286 9.45 14.52 -11.91
C VAL A 286 9.74 13.29 -12.79
N PRO A 287 10.98 12.78 -12.81
CA PRO A 287 11.30 11.59 -13.59
C PRO A 287 10.34 10.43 -13.29
N TRP A 288 9.77 9.88 -14.35
CA TRP A 288 8.78 8.82 -14.28
C TRP A 288 9.01 7.84 -15.43
N VAL A 289 8.81 6.56 -15.17
CA VAL A 289 8.89 5.50 -16.17
C VAL A 289 7.73 4.53 -16.03
N HIS A 290 7.08 4.24 -17.15
CA HIS A 290 6.10 3.17 -17.28
C HIS A 290 6.78 1.83 -17.52
N HIS A 291 6.19 0.77 -16.96
CA HIS A 291 6.53 -0.59 -17.33
C HIS A 291 5.30 -1.51 -17.26
N LEU A 292 5.43 -2.72 -17.78
CA LEU A 292 4.41 -3.78 -17.69
C LEU A 292 4.04 -4.11 -16.24
N PHE A 293 2.88 -4.74 -16.02
CA PHE A 293 2.31 -5.04 -14.70
C PHE A 293 3.32 -5.66 -13.73
N GLU A 294 4.15 -6.58 -14.21
CA GLU A 294 4.97 -7.45 -13.40
C GLU A 294 6.29 -6.82 -12.91
N SER A 295 6.76 -5.79 -13.59
CA SER A 295 8.17 -5.40 -13.57
C SER A 295 8.55 -4.05 -12.92
N PRO A 296 7.64 -3.19 -12.40
CA PRO A 296 8.08 -1.91 -11.81
C PRO A 296 9.02 -2.11 -10.61
N SER A 297 8.84 -3.19 -9.84
CA SER A 297 9.72 -3.53 -8.71
C SER A 297 11.17 -3.76 -9.15
N THR A 298 11.38 -4.49 -10.25
CA THR A 298 12.70 -4.81 -10.78
C THR A 298 13.35 -3.59 -11.44
N VAL A 299 12.58 -2.80 -12.19
CA VAL A 299 13.06 -1.54 -12.78
C VAL A 299 13.49 -0.58 -11.67
N GLY A 300 12.67 -0.41 -10.64
CA GLY A 300 12.99 0.48 -9.52
C GLY A 300 14.22 0.02 -8.74
N ASP A 301 14.38 -1.30 -8.54
CA ASP A 301 15.54 -1.89 -7.87
C ASP A 301 16.84 -1.65 -8.68
N ALA A 302 16.77 -1.83 -10.00
CA ALA A 302 17.87 -1.54 -10.90
C ALA A 302 18.26 -0.05 -10.89
N LEU A 303 17.27 0.85 -10.96
CA LEU A 303 17.50 2.31 -10.87
C LEU A 303 18.14 2.68 -9.53
N SER A 304 17.60 2.17 -8.42
CA SER A 304 18.15 2.42 -7.07
C SER A 304 19.61 2.00 -6.99
N THR A 305 19.91 0.78 -7.44
CA THR A 305 21.27 0.24 -7.47
C THR A 305 22.20 1.06 -8.36
N ALA A 306 21.75 1.47 -9.55
CA ALA A 306 22.53 2.26 -10.49
C ALA A 306 22.90 3.63 -9.93
N PHE A 307 21.94 4.41 -9.43
CA PHE A 307 22.21 5.74 -8.85
C PHE A 307 23.17 5.69 -7.67
N ARG A 308 23.02 4.69 -6.81
CA ARG A 308 23.91 4.50 -5.66
C ARG A 308 25.31 4.08 -6.07
N THR A 309 25.43 3.23 -7.08
CA THR A 309 26.73 2.85 -7.67
C THR A 309 27.42 4.06 -8.30
N LEU A 310 26.68 4.91 -9.01
CA LEU A 310 27.21 6.16 -9.56
C LEU A 310 27.69 7.10 -8.45
N LYS A 311 26.94 7.22 -7.36
CA LYS A 311 27.33 8.00 -6.19
C LYS A 311 28.62 7.47 -5.53
N ALA A 312 28.71 6.16 -5.32
CA ALA A 312 29.90 5.52 -4.76
C ALA A 312 31.14 5.70 -5.65
N LYS A 313 30.96 5.73 -6.98
CA LYS A 313 32.03 6.00 -7.95
C LYS A 313 32.37 7.50 -8.11
N GLY A 314 31.75 8.39 -7.35
CA GLY A 314 31.92 9.84 -7.48
C GLY A 314 31.37 10.43 -8.79
N LYS A 315 30.52 9.68 -9.51
CA LYS A 315 29.95 10.06 -10.82
C LYS A 315 28.54 10.67 -10.74
N LEU A 316 27.98 10.78 -9.53
CA LEU A 316 26.70 11.44 -9.28
C LEU A 316 26.91 12.65 -8.35
N ALA A 317 26.58 13.84 -8.85
CA ALA A 317 26.48 15.03 -8.03
C ALA A 317 25.23 14.97 -7.15
N GLY A 318 25.32 15.41 -5.89
CA GLY A 318 24.20 15.37 -4.96
C GLY A 318 23.86 13.97 -4.45
N ASP A 319 22.65 13.81 -3.91
CA ASP A 319 22.17 12.56 -3.33
C ASP A 319 21.47 11.67 -4.38
N PRO A 320 21.59 10.33 -4.28
CA PRO A 320 20.75 9.43 -5.08
C PRO A 320 19.26 9.72 -4.85
N PRO A 321 18.43 9.71 -5.91
CA PRO A 321 17.00 9.92 -5.79
C PRO A 321 16.32 8.79 -5.01
N ARG A 322 15.15 9.09 -4.46
CA ARG A 322 14.25 8.07 -3.89
C ARG A 322 13.46 7.41 -5.01
N ILE A 323 13.56 6.10 -5.13
CA ILE A 323 12.82 5.34 -6.14
C ILE A 323 11.51 4.83 -5.53
N ILE A 324 10.38 5.27 -6.10
CA ILE A 324 9.04 4.89 -5.66
C ILE A 324 8.38 4.08 -6.77
N CYS A 325 8.23 2.79 -6.52
CA CYS A 325 7.53 1.88 -7.41
C CYS A 325 6.04 1.91 -7.09
N LEU A 326 5.21 2.03 -8.11
CA LEU A 326 3.77 2.04 -8.02
C LEU A 326 3.26 0.81 -8.77
N GLY A 327 2.46 0.00 -8.08
CA GLY A 327 1.74 -1.12 -8.66
C GLY A 327 0.42 -1.31 -7.92
N GLY A 328 -0.30 -2.37 -8.24
CA GLY A 328 -1.67 -2.56 -7.79
C GLY A 328 -2.47 -3.23 -8.89
N ASP A 329 -3.77 -2.97 -8.92
CA ASP A 329 -4.65 -3.40 -10.01
C ASP A 329 -4.59 -4.90 -10.28
N GLY A 330 -4.51 -5.72 -9.21
CA GLY A 330 -4.29 -7.17 -9.28
C GLY A 330 -2.86 -7.59 -9.68
N GLY A 331 -2.14 -6.77 -10.44
CA GLY A 331 -0.82 -7.06 -10.98
C GLY A 331 0.23 -7.39 -9.92
N THR A 332 0.26 -6.67 -8.79
CA THR A 332 1.20 -6.94 -7.69
C THR A 332 1.07 -8.36 -7.13
N TYR A 333 -0.16 -8.91 -7.11
CA TYR A 333 -0.46 -10.20 -6.51
C TYR A 333 -0.18 -11.35 -7.49
N ASP A 334 -0.70 -11.23 -8.71
CA ASP A 334 -0.77 -12.39 -9.61
C ASP A 334 0.40 -12.46 -10.60
N ILE A 335 0.88 -11.31 -11.09
CA ILE A 335 1.86 -11.26 -12.19
C ILE A 335 3.23 -10.79 -11.69
N GLY A 336 3.25 -9.79 -10.79
CA GLY A 336 4.44 -9.12 -10.30
C GLY A 336 5.05 -9.68 -9.02
N PHE A 337 4.36 -10.59 -8.31
CA PHE A 337 4.76 -10.99 -6.95
C PHE A 337 6.17 -11.60 -6.89
N GLN A 338 6.54 -12.44 -7.87
CA GLN A 338 7.89 -13.02 -7.94
C GLN A 338 8.98 -11.93 -8.06
N PHE A 339 8.75 -10.93 -8.91
CA PHE A 339 9.68 -9.82 -9.12
C PHE A 339 9.77 -8.92 -7.90
N LEU A 340 8.62 -8.63 -7.28
CA LEU A 340 8.53 -7.87 -6.03
C LEU A 340 9.33 -8.56 -4.91
N LYS A 341 9.09 -9.85 -4.67
CA LYS A 341 9.84 -10.65 -3.69
C LYS A 341 11.35 -10.59 -3.96
N GLY A 342 11.76 -10.75 -5.23
CA GLY A 342 13.15 -10.67 -5.64
C GLY A 342 13.80 -9.31 -5.34
N ALA A 343 13.10 -8.21 -5.65
CA ALA A 343 13.55 -6.85 -5.38
C ALA A 343 13.69 -6.58 -3.86
N ILE A 344 12.70 -7.01 -3.06
CA ILE A 344 12.75 -6.89 -1.59
C ILE A 344 13.99 -7.60 -1.04
N GLY A 345 14.27 -8.83 -1.48
CA GLY A 345 15.44 -9.59 -1.07
C GLY A 345 16.76 -8.88 -1.35
N ARG A 346 16.89 -8.27 -2.54
CA ARG A 346 18.12 -7.53 -2.93
C ARG A 346 18.28 -6.22 -2.16
N GLN A 347 17.19 -5.48 -1.95
CA GLN A 347 17.24 -4.18 -1.27
C GLN A 347 17.39 -4.29 0.26
N GLY A 348 16.80 -5.32 0.89
CA GLY A 348 16.68 -5.42 2.35
C GLY A 348 17.98 -5.57 3.14
N SER A 349 19.10 -5.87 2.48
CA SER A 349 20.41 -5.97 3.17
C SER A 349 21.46 -5.02 2.60
N TYR A 350 21.21 -4.42 1.43
CA TYR A 350 22.22 -3.67 0.70
C TYR A 350 22.73 -2.47 1.52
N ASN A 351 21.85 -1.65 2.10
CA ASN A 351 22.26 -0.41 2.81
C ASN A 351 23.16 -0.67 4.02
N ILE A 352 23.04 -1.86 4.61
CA ILE A 352 23.76 -2.23 5.82
C ILE A 352 25.07 -2.93 5.45
N LEU A 353 25.00 -3.96 4.61
CA LEU A 353 26.18 -4.76 4.27
C LEU A 353 27.18 -4.00 3.40
N SER A 354 26.73 -3.07 2.56
CA SER A 354 27.65 -2.22 1.78
C SER A 354 28.58 -1.37 2.64
N LYS A 355 28.20 -1.01 3.87
CA LYS A 355 29.05 -0.26 4.80
C LYS A 355 30.10 -1.12 5.52
N LEU A 356 29.93 -2.45 5.53
CA LEU A 356 30.87 -3.38 6.15
C LEU A 356 32.00 -3.80 5.20
N ILE A 357 31.80 -3.63 3.89
CA ILE A 357 32.70 -4.09 2.83
C ILE A 357 33.57 -2.93 2.30
N ASN A 358 33.19 -1.69 2.59
CA ASN A 358 34.00 -0.48 2.35
C ASN A 358 34.66 -0.04 3.66
#